data_AF-A0A2M7LKI8-F1
#
_entry.id   AF-A0A2M7LKI8-F1
#
_cell.length_a   1.000
_cell.length_b   1.000
_cell.length_c   1.000
_cell.angle_alpha   90.00
_cell.angle_beta   90.00
_cell.angle_gamma   90.00
#
_symmetry.space_group_name_H-M   'P 1'
#
loop_
_entity.id
_entity.type
_entity.pdbx_description
1 polymer ?
#
loop_
_entity_poly.entity_id
_entity_poly.type
_entity_poly.pdbx_seq_one_letter_code
_entity_poly.pdbx_strand_id
1 'polypeptide(L)'
;MIQSKSILKSLPHILKTINVPHLGKKNQGKVRDFYIKNDKRILITTDRQSAFDVILGYIPYKGSVLNMLSAFWFEQTKHIIANHMIEMPNANVLIGKDCKPIPVEMVVRGY
;
A
#
# COMPACT_ATOMS: atom_id res chain seq x y z
N MET A 1 8.06 -24.09 8.26
CA MET A 1 7.21 -24.02 7.04
C MET A 1 5.79 -23.69 7.46
N ILE A 2 5.10 -22.77 6.78
CA ILE A 2 3.72 -22.38 7.13
C ILE A 2 2.78 -23.56 6.79
N GLN A 3 1.93 -23.95 7.72
CA GLN A 3 0.98 -25.06 7.52
C GLN A 3 -0.19 -24.64 6.62
N SER A 4 -0.63 -25.49 5.68
CA SER A 4 -1.75 -25.21 4.78
C SER A 4 -3.04 -24.83 5.51
N LYS A 5 -3.29 -25.44 6.68
CA LYS A 5 -4.44 -25.11 7.53
C LYS A 5 -4.41 -23.66 8.02
N SER A 6 -3.23 -23.10 8.26
CA SER A 6 -3.05 -21.69 8.64
C SER A 6 -3.38 -20.76 7.48
N ILE A 7 -2.95 -21.11 6.26
CA ILE A 7 -3.25 -20.35 5.05
C ILE A 7 -4.76 -20.34 4.76
N LEU A 8 -5.43 -21.49 4.86
CA LEU A 8 -6.87 -21.57 4.62
C LEU A 8 -7.66 -20.72 5.62
N LYS A 9 -7.21 -20.65 6.88
CA LYS A 9 -7.82 -19.80 7.91
C LYS A 9 -7.64 -18.31 7.64
N SER A 10 -6.62 -17.89 6.88
CA SER A 10 -6.38 -16.47 6.58
C SER A 10 -7.12 -15.96 5.34
N LEU A 11 -7.65 -16.85 4.51
CA LEU A 11 -8.38 -16.48 3.28
C LEU A 11 -9.56 -15.49 3.50
N PRO A 12 -10.38 -15.63 4.56
CA PRO A 12 -11.47 -14.67 4.82
C PRO A 12 -10.99 -13.24 5.12
N HIS A 13 -9.72 -13.07 5.49
CA HIS A 13 -9.14 -11.78 5.84
C HIS A 13 -8.48 -11.04 4.66
N ILE A 14 -8.58 -11.59 3.45
CA ILE A 14 -8.03 -10.98 2.24
C ILE A 14 -8.70 -9.63 1.96
N LEU A 15 -7.91 -8.56 1.97
CA LEU A 15 -8.36 -7.24 1.54
C LEU A 15 -8.22 -7.10 0.02
N LYS A 16 -9.28 -7.41 -0.73
CA LYS A 16 -9.28 -7.26 -2.20
C LYS A 16 -9.35 -5.80 -2.64
N THR A 17 -10.25 -5.06 -2.02
CA THR A 17 -10.54 -3.64 -2.28
C THR A 17 -11.38 -3.10 -1.13
N ILE A 18 -11.44 -1.77 -0.99
CA ILE A 18 -12.36 -1.14 -0.04
C ILE A 18 -12.97 0.12 -0.64
N ASN A 19 -14.26 0.34 -0.36
CA ASN A 19 -14.93 1.60 -0.67
C ASN A 19 -15.27 2.33 0.63
N VAL A 20 -14.81 3.57 0.74
CA VAL A 20 -14.95 4.38 1.95
C VAL A 20 -15.59 5.72 1.54
N PRO A 21 -16.92 5.79 1.41
CA PRO A 21 -17.60 6.93 0.79
C PRO A 21 -17.31 8.28 1.46
N HIS A 22 -17.11 8.30 2.78
CA HIS A 22 -16.81 9.52 3.53
C HIS A 22 -15.43 10.13 3.22
N LEU A 23 -14.56 9.39 2.52
CA LEU A 23 -13.26 9.88 2.03
C LEU A 23 -13.33 10.47 0.61
N GLY A 24 -14.50 10.43 -0.04
CA GLY A 24 -14.72 10.99 -1.37
C GLY A 24 -14.58 9.96 -2.48
N LYS A 25 -14.21 10.41 -3.69
CA LYS A 25 -14.08 9.54 -4.86
C LYS A 25 -12.93 8.55 -4.67
N LYS A 26 -13.28 7.27 -4.70
CA LYS A 26 -12.30 6.18 -4.72
C LYS A 26 -11.54 6.18 -6.04
N ASN A 27 -10.22 6.07 -5.93
CA ASN A 27 -9.34 5.72 -7.04
C ASN A 27 -8.72 4.35 -6.77
N GLN A 28 -8.40 3.63 -7.84
CA GLN A 28 -7.90 2.27 -7.75
C GLN A 28 -6.70 2.10 -8.69
N GLY A 29 -5.56 1.73 -8.13
CA GLY A 29 -4.42 1.19 -8.87
C GLY A 29 -4.43 -0.34 -8.87
N LYS A 30 -3.33 -0.95 -9.34
CA LYS A 30 -3.16 -2.41 -9.38
C LYS A 30 -3.22 -3.05 -7.99
N VAL A 31 -2.53 -2.44 -7.01
CA VAL A 31 -2.33 -3.01 -5.66
C VAL A 31 -2.76 -2.09 -4.52
N ARG A 32 -3.14 -0.84 -4.80
CA ARG A 32 -3.60 0.14 -3.82
C ARG A 32 -4.93 0.75 -4.25
N ASP A 33 -5.83 0.92 -3.30
CA ASP A 33 -6.94 1.86 -3.43
C ASP A 33 -6.52 3.17 -2.77
N PHE A 34 -6.98 4.32 -3.25
CA PHE A 34 -6.64 5.60 -2.64
C PHE A 34 -7.72 6.66 -2.79
N TYR A 35 -7.65 7.63 -1.88
CA TYR A 35 -8.53 8.80 -1.82
C TYR A 35 -7.67 10.06 -1.71
N ILE A 36 -8.20 11.18 -2.20
CA ILE A 36 -7.60 12.50 -2.01
C ILE A 36 -8.62 13.34 -1.26
N LYS A 37 -8.23 13.86 -0.10
CA LYS A 37 -9.09 14.67 0.76
C LYS A 37 -8.25 15.65 1.56
N ASN A 38 -8.61 16.93 1.54
CA ASN A 38 -7.95 18.01 2.30
C ASN A 38 -6.42 18.01 2.11
N ASP A 39 -5.95 18.01 0.85
CA ASP A 39 -4.53 17.96 0.46
C ASP A 39 -3.73 16.76 1.01
N LYS A 40 -4.43 15.73 1.47
CA LYS A 40 -3.87 14.46 1.89
C LYS A 40 -4.26 13.37 0.91
N ARG A 41 -3.31 12.48 0.67
CA ARG A 41 -3.52 11.22 -0.04
C ARG A 41 -3.60 10.09 0.97
N ILE A 42 -4.71 9.38 0.95
CA ILE A 42 -4.96 8.23 1.82
C ILE A 42 -4.74 6.99 0.97
N LEU A 43 -3.63 6.30 1.21
CA LEU A 43 -3.24 5.08 0.49
C LEU A 43 -3.68 3.86 1.30
N ILE A 44 -4.41 2.95 0.66
CA ILE A 44 -4.84 1.68 1.25
C ILE A 44 -4.20 0.54 0.47
N THR A 45 -3.20 -0.10 1.07
CA THR A 45 -2.48 -1.22 0.43
C THR A 45 -3.29 -2.50 0.57
N THR A 46 -3.68 -3.06 -0.57
CA THR A 46 -4.51 -4.27 -0.67
C THR A 46 -3.66 -5.54 -0.79
N ASP A 47 -4.30 -6.69 -0.68
CA ASP A 47 -3.67 -8.00 -0.80
C ASP A 47 -3.52 -8.47 -2.26
N ARG A 48 -3.98 -7.67 -3.24
CA ARG A 48 -3.82 -7.92 -4.68
C ARG A 48 -2.36 -8.02 -5.07
N GLN A 49 -1.95 -9.15 -5.65
CA GLN A 49 -0.64 -9.32 -6.26
C GLN A 49 -0.71 -9.11 -7.77
N SER A 50 0.18 -8.28 -8.31
CA SER A 50 0.32 -8.08 -9.74
C SER A 50 1.73 -8.38 -10.22
N ALA A 51 1.85 -8.97 -11.40
CA ALA A 51 3.10 -9.08 -12.16
C ALA A 51 2.77 -9.10 -13.65
N PHE A 52 3.70 -8.67 -14.49
CA PHE A 52 3.50 -8.59 -15.95
C PHE A 52 2.21 -7.86 -16.33
N ASP A 53 1.93 -6.75 -15.64
CA ASP A 53 0.73 -5.93 -15.80
C ASP A 53 -0.64 -6.61 -15.53
N VAL A 54 -0.65 -7.82 -14.99
CA VAL A 54 -1.86 -8.58 -14.66
C VAL A 54 -1.99 -8.76 -13.14
N ILE A 55 -3.21 -8.70 -12.61
CA ILE A 55 -3.51 -9.11 -11.23
C ILE A 55 -3.57 -10.63 -11.19
N LEU A 56 -2.59 -11.25 -10.54
CA LEU A 56 -2.43 -12.72 -10.47
C LEU A 56 -3.30 -13.37 -9.41
N GLY A 57 -3.69 -12.62 -8.38
CA GLY A 57 -4.46 -13.15 -7.26
C GLY A 57 -4.27 -12.34 -6.00
N TYR A 58 -4.44 -13.00 -4.85
CA TYR A 58 -4.39 -12.35 -3.54
C TYR A 58 -3.51 -13.13 -2.57
N ILE A 59 -2.72 -12.42 -1.79
CA ILE A 59 -1.88 -12.99 -0.73
C ILE A 59 -2.36 -12.38 0.59
N PRO A 60 -2.95 -13.19 1.50
CA PRO A 60 -3.46 -12.68 2.78
C PRO A 60 -2.40 -11.87 3.54
N TYR A 61 -2.79 -10.70 4.05
CA TYR A 61 -1.95 -9.80 4.84
C TYR A 61 -0.72 -9.23 4.12
N LYS A 62 -0.58 -9.43 2.82
CA LYS A 62 0.52 -8.82 2.07
C LYS A 62 0.46 -7.30 2.13
N GLY A 63 -0.74 -6.74 2.03
CA GLY A 63 -0.93 -5.30 2.04
C GLY A 63 -0.45 -4.66 3.33
N SER A 64 -0.71 -5.30 4.49
CA SER A 64 -0.26 -4.78 5.78
C SER A 64 1.25 -4.87 5.94
N VAL A 65 1.84 -6.03 5.61
CA VAL A 65 3.30 -6.22 5.70
C VAL A 65 4.05 -5.22 4.83
N LEU A 66 3.65 -5.02 3.57
CA LEU A 66 4.33 -4.11 2.65
C LEU A 66 4.13 -2.63 3.02
N ASN A 67 2.99 -2.27 3.58
CA ASN A 67 2.73 -0.91 4.03
C ASN A 67 3.56 -0.58 5.29
N MET A 68 3.65 -1.50 6.25
CA MET A 68 4.54 -1.35 7.42
C MET A 68 6.03 -1.29 7.01
N LEU A 69 6.44 -2.11 6.03
CA LEU A 69 7.81 -2.04 5.49
C LEU A 69 8.10 -0.69 4.83
N SER A 70 7.13 -0.15 4.09
CA SER A 70 7.25 1.20 3.52
C SER A 70 7.40 2.26 4.61
N ALA A 71 6.57 2.20 5.66
CA ALA A 71 6.63 3.12 6.79
C ALA A 71 7.97 3.04 7.54
N PHE A 72 8.49 1.83 7.76
CA PHE A 72 9.83 1.62 8.33
C PHE A 72 10.89 2.37 7.53
N TRP A 73 10.94 2.18 6.21
CA TRP A 73 11.94 2.84 5.36
C TRP A 73 11.77 4.35 5.31
N PHE A 74 10.52 4.86 5.25
CA PHE A 74 10.28 6.31 5.30
C PHE A 74 10.85 6.94 6.58
N GLU A 75 10.75 6.24 7.72
CA GLU A 75 11.35 6.73 8.96
C GLU A 75 12.88 6.66 8.92
N GLN A 76 13.43 5.52 8.48
CA GLN A 76 14.89 5.34 8.41
C GLN A 76 15.56 6.37 7.50
N THR A 77 14.95 6.76 6.38
CA THR A 77 15.56 7.68 5.41
C THR A 77 15.13 9.14 5.58
N LYS A 78 14.33 9.45 6.60
CA LYS A 78 13.78 10.81 6.82
C LYS A 78 14.85 11.88 6.99
N HIS A 79 16.01 11.50 7.53
CA HIS A 79 17.16 12.39 7.71
C HIS A 79 17.93 12.68 6.41
N ILE A 80 17.71 11.91 5.35
CA ILE A 80 18.38 12.05 4.05
C ILE A 80 17.56 12.97 3.14
N ILE A 81 16.25 12.73 3.05
CA ILE A 81 15.34 13.50 2.19
C ILE A 81 13.93 13.52 2.78
N ALA A 82 13.22 14.62 2.54
CA ALA A 82 11.80 14.72 2.86
C ALA A 82 10.99 13.65 2.11
N ASN A 83 10.06 13.02 2.82
CA ASN A 83 9.11 12.07 2.25
C ASN A 83 7.66 12.52 2.49
N HIS A 84 6.71 11.88 1.81
CA HIS A 84 5.31 12.30 1.86
C HIS A 84 4.53 11.72 3.05
N MET A 85 5.08 10.78 3.83
CA MET A 85 4.36 10.12 4.91
C MET A 85 4.05 11.11 6.04
N ILE A 86 2.79 11.13 6.49
CA ILE A 86 2.33 11.88 7.66
C ILE A 86 2.14 10.92 8.84
N GLU A 87 1.34 9.87 8.64
CA GLU A 87 1.02 8.88 9.67
C GLU A 87 0.52 7.56 9.07
N MET A 88 0.48 6.51 9.90
CA MET A 88 0.00 5.17 9.53
C MET A 88 -1.02 4.69 10.59
N PRO A 89 -2.30 5.10 10.50
CA PRO A 89 -3.31 4.82 11.54
C PRO A 89 -3.75 3.35 11.57
N ASN A 90 -3.45 2.59 10.52
CA ASN A 90 -3.73 1.16 10.41
C ASN A 90 -2.64 0.49 9.60
N ALA A 91 -2.39 -0.80 9.83
CA ALA A 91 -1.36 -1.54 9.12
C ALA A 91 -1.49 -1.50 7.59
N ASN A 92 -2.70 -1.35 7.04
CA ASN A 92 -2.94 -1.22 5.59
C ASN A 92 -3.02 0.23 5.09
N VAL A 93 -3.05 1.24 5.97
CA VAL A 93 -3.36 2.63 5.63
C VAL A 93 -2.17 3.53 5.88
N LEU A 94 -1.74 4.25 4.85
CA LEU A 94 -0.77 5.34 4.96
C LEU A 94 -1.45 6.65 4.57
N ILE A 95 -1.38 7.64 5.45
CA ILE A 95 -1.79 9.01 5.16
C ILE A 95 -0.53 9.79 4.80
N GLY A 96 -0.54 10.38 3.60
CA GLY A 96 0.55 11.19 3.09
C GLY A 96 0.09 12.55 2.60
N LYS A 97 1.04 13.45 2.39
CA LYS A 97 0.83 14.69 1.63
C LYS A 97 0.45 14.32 0.20
N ASP A 98 -0.55 14.97 -0.37
CA ASP A 98 -0.79 14.81 -1.80
C ASP A 98 0.37 15.44 -2.59
N CYS A 99 0.83 14.75 -3.63
CA CYS A 99 1.98 15.16 -4.42
C CYS A 99 1.70 14.90 -5.90
N LYS A 100 2.19 15.80 -6.75
CA LYS A 100 2.22 15.56 -8.20
C LYS A 100 3.40 14.64 -8.53
N PRO A 101 3.16 13.40 -8.99
CA PRO A 101 4.26 12.50 -9.34
C PRO A 101 5.00 13.02 -10.56
N ILE A 102 6.33 12.87 -10.56
CA ILE A 102 7.15 13.02 -11.76
C ILE A 102 7.00 11.72 -12.55
N PRO A 103 6.70 11.75 -13.88
CA PRO A 103 6.45 10.56 -14.67
C PRO A 103 7.76 9.84 -15.06
N VAL A 104 8.59 9.51 -14.06
CA VAL A 104 9.88 8.84 -14.20
C VAL A 104 10.02 7.81 -13.09
N GLU A 105 10.41 6.57 -13.44
CA GLU A 105 10.73 5.52 -12.47
C GLU A 105 12.23 5.53 -12.16
N MET A 106 12.58 5.78 -10.90
CA MET A 106 13.97 5.81 -10.43
C MET A 106 14.40 4.40 -10.01
N VAL A 107 15.21 3.73 -10.83
CA VAL A 107 15.67 2.35 -10.59
C VAL A 107 17.17 2.32 -10.30
N VAL A 108 17.56 1.75 -9.16
CA VAL A 108 18.96 1.54 -8.75
C VAL A 108 19.29 0.05 -8.80
N ARG A 109 20.43 -0.34 -9.39
CA ARG A 109 20.92 -1.72 -9.49
C ARG A 109 22.30 -1.81 -8.82
N GLY A 110 22.46 -2.77 -7.90
CA GLY A 110 23.69 -2.92 -7.10
C GLY A 110 24.14 -4.38 -6.93
N TYR A 111 23.68 -5.26 -7.82
CA TYR A 111 24.14 -6.64 -7.94
C TYR A 111 25.11 -6.78 -9.12
#